data_AF-A0A4Q6BDL1-F1
#
_entry.id   AF-A0A4Q6BDL1-F1
#
_cell.length_a   1.000
_cell.length_b   1.000
_cell.length_c   1.000
_cell.angle_alpha   90.00
_cell.angle_beta   90.00
_cell.angle_gamma   90.00
#
_symmetry.space_group_name_H-M   'P 1'
#
loop_
_entity.id
_entity.type
_entity.pdbx_description
1 polymer ?
#
loop_
_entity_poly.entity_id
_entity_poly.type
_entity_poly.pdbx_seq_one_letter_code
_entity_poly.pdbx_strand_id
1 'polypeptide(L)'
;MVRNLVLSAVSLCALSLAAAAGCATTVEEPSSSSAETERETSREGDEEVSADELALGDANRAGFTEPTYDDTERAAVLAKYTHIDPDDVVPQLLQENALQYYHFNKARLENSAYVTIVDMSIHSGTPRFFLIDMQSGAVTSTVVAHGEGSDPEDDGIPSTFGNVNDSLMTSLGYYKTAETYTGRWGFSLRLDGLSTTNSIVRERAVV
;
A
#
# COMPACT_ATOMS: atom_id res chain seq x y z
N MET A 1 -8.46 6.19 18.20
CA MET A 1 -7.06 5.74 18.10
C MET A 1 -6.98 4.84 16.89
N VAL A 2 -6.79 5.42 15.70
CA VAL A 2 -6.92 4.74 14.40
C VAL A 2 -5.53 4.61 13.78
N ARG A 3 -5.22 3.44 13.20
CA ARG A 3 -3.98 3.12 12.48
C ARG A 3 -4.35 2.69 11.06
N ASN A 4 -3.79 3.33 10.03
CA ASN A 4 -3.93 3.01 8.59
C ASN A 4 -2.65 3.47 7.86
N LEU A 5 -2.20 2.73 6.83
CA LEU A 5 -0.85 2.83 6.22
C LEU A 5 -0.78 2.13 4.83
N VAL A 6 0.25 2.37 3.98
CA VAL A 6 0.79 1.49 2.89
C VAL A 6 2.28 1.84 2.63
N LEU A 7 3.13 1.10 1.87
CA LEU A 7 4.55 1.51 1.52
C LEU A 7 5.36 0.83 0.32
N SER A 8 5.01 0.76 -0.99
CA SER A 8 5.93 0.23 -2.09
C SER A 8 6.01 1.04 -3.40
N ALA A 9 7.15 1.51 -3.92
CA ALA A 9 8.56 1.30 -3.56
C ALA A 9 9.03 2.22 -2.41
N VAL A 10 9.01 1.71 -1.17
CA VAL A 10 8.87 2.55 0.03
C VAL A 10 7.74 3.60 -0.20
N SER A 11 6.62 3.23 -0.86
CA SER A 11 5.50 4.10 -1.30
C SER A 11 4.37 4.35 -0.32
N LEU A 12 4.47 5.33 0.59
CA LEU A 12 3.48 5.45 1.65
C LEU A 12 2.05 5.83 1.21
N CYS A 13 1.00 5.16 1.72
CA CYS A 13 -0.42 5.55 1.59
C CYS A 13 -1.14 5.40 2.93
N ALA A 14 -1.14 6.44 3.76
CA ALA A 14 -1.85 6.47 5.03
C ALA A 14 -3.04 7.43 4.96
N LEU A 15 -4.27 6.90 5.02
CA LEU A 15 -5.46 7.75 5.21
C LEU A 15 -6.06 7.59 6.60
N SER A 16 -6.17 8.72 7.30
CA SER A 16 -6.84 8.84 8.59
C SER A 16 -8.36 8.93 8.42
N LEU A 17 -9.10 8.00 9.01
CA LEU A 17 -10.57 8.06 9.03
C LEU A 17 -11.09 8.84 10.24
N ALA A 18 -11.91 9.87 10.00
CA ALA A 18 -12.69 10.55 11.02
C ALA A 18 -14.05 9.87 11.19
N ALA A 19 -14.37 9.37 12.39
CA ALA A 19 -15.62 8.67 12.66
C ALA A 19 -16.64 9.57 13.36
N ALA A 20 -17.85 9.65 12.80
CA ALA A 20 -19.05 10.14 13.48
C ALA A 20 -19.94 8.95 13.87
N ALA A 21 -20.54 8.99 15.07
CA ALA A 21 -21.32 7.87 15.61
C ALA A 21 -22.83 8.06 15.40
N GLY A 22 -23.55 6.96 15.10
CA GLY A 22 -25.00 6.92 14.95
C GLY A 22 -25.58 5.57 15.37
N CYS A 23 -26.77 5.57 15.97
CA CYS A 23 -27.38 4.42 16.66
C CYS A 23 -27.68 3.19 15.79
N ALA A 24 -27.73 2.02 16.42
CA ALA A 24 -28.18 0.76 15.83
C ALA A 24 -29.68 0.47 16.06
N THR A 25 -30.28 -0.31 15.17
CA THR A 25 -31.44 -1.20 15.44
C THR A 25 -31.33 -2.47 14.59
N THR A 26 -31.93 -3.57 15.06
CA THR A 26 -31.97 -4.89 14.40
C THR A 26 -33.30 -5.14 13.70
N VAL A 27 -33.29 -5.77 12.52
CA VAL A 27 -34.46 -6.38 11.85
C VAL A 27 -34.01 -7.71 11.21
N GLU A 28 -34.95 -8.65 11.04
CA GLU A 28 -34.72 -10.05 10.62
C GLU A 28 -34.65 -10.27 9.09
N GLU A 29 -34.07 -11.40 8.69
CA GLU A 29 -34.14 -12.00 7.34
C GLU A 29 -35.59 -12.32 6.91
N PRO A 30 -35.87 -12.42 5.60
CA PRO A 30 -36.20 -13.76 5.07
C PRO A 30 -35.69 -14.07 3.65
N SER A 31 -35.67 -15.37 3.36
CA SER A 31 -35.05 -16.02 2.20
C SER A 31 -35.75 -15.89 0.84
N SER A 32 -34.95 -15.82 -0.24
CA SER A 32 -35.21 -16.45 -1.54
C SER A 32 -33.89 -16.55 -2.33
N SER A 33 -33.36 -17.74 -2.63
CA SER A 33 -33.77 -18.64 -3.73
C SER A 33 -33.45 -18.13 -5.14
N SER A 34 -32.19 -18.23 -5.55
CA SER A 34 -31.83 -18.61 -6.92
C SER A 34 -30.54 -19.42 -6.92
N ALA A 35 -30.48 -20.46 -7.75
CA ALA A 35 -29.27 -21.26 -7.92
C ALA A 35 -28.48 -20.68 -9.09
N GLU A 36 -27.49 -19.84 -8.79
CA GLU A 36 -26.55 -19.36 -9.80
C GLU A 36 -25.43 -20.39 -9.97
N THR A 37 -25.21 -20.80 -11.22
CA THR A 37 -24.15 -21.75 -11.59
C THR A 37 -22.80 -21.18 -11.17
N GLU A 38 -22.01 -21.97 -10.44
CA GLU A 38 -20.60 -21.67 -10.16
C GLU A 38 -19.86 -21.52 -11.50
N ARG A 39 -19.74 -20.27 -11.95
CA ARG A 39 -19.01 -19.94 -13.17
C ARG A 39 -17.53 -19.96 -12.82
N GLU A 40 -16.95 -21.15 -12.90
CA GLU A 40 -15.53 -21.43 -12.69
C GLU A 40 -14.67 -20.63 -13.69
N THR A 41 -14.46 -19.34 -13.39
CA THR A 41 -13.53 -18.47 -14.10
C THR A 41 -12.12 -18.78 -13.62
N SER A 42 -11.64 -19.96 -14.01
CA SER A 42 -10.21 -20.26 -14.04
C SER A 42 -9.53 -19.20 -14.92
N ARG A 43 -8.90 -18.22 -14.28
CA ARG A 43 -8.22 -17.12 -14.96
C ARG A 43 -6.94 -17.64 -15.60
N GLU A 44 -7.03 -18.09 -16.84
CA GLU A 44 -5.86 -18.50 -17.64
C GLU A 44 -4.81 -17.38 -17.65
N GLY A 45 -3.69 -17.60 -16.95
CA GLY A 45 -2.54 -16.71 -16.94
C GLY A 45 -2.41 -15.76 -15.75
N ASP A 46 -3.11 -15.96 -14.63
CA ASP A 46 -2.59 -15.54 -13.33
C ASP A 46 -1.57 -16.59 -12.87
N GLU A 47 -0.27 -16.27 -12.97
CA GLU A 47 0.82 -17.21 -12.70
C GLU A 47 1.01 -17.39 -11.19
N GLU A 48 0.71 -18.59 -10.67
CA GLU A 48 0.84 -18.92 -9.24
C GLU A 48 2.27 -18.63 -8.76
N VAL A 49 2.39 -17.84 -7.69
CA VAL A 49 3.69 -17.46 -7.15
C VAL A 49 4.36 -18.66 -6.50
N SER A 50 5.55 -19.00 -7.00
CA SER A 50 6.23 -20.24 -6.64
C SER A 50 6.65 -20.27 -5.17
N ALA A 51 6.78 -21.48 -4.60
CA ALA A 51 7.19 -21.64 -3.20
C ALA A 51 8.56 -20.98 -2.90
N ASP A 52 9.46 -20.95 -3.89
CA ASP A 52 10.76 -20.29 -3.77
C ASP A 52 10.62 -18.75 -3.79
N GLU A 53 9.72 -18.18 -4.60
CA GLU A 53 9.39 -16.75 -4.56
C GLU A 53 8.70 -16.35 -3.25
N LEU A 54 7.79 -17.19 -2.72
CA LEU A 54 7.16 -16.96 -1.42
C LEU A 54 8.20 -16.95 -0.29
N ALA A 55 9.13 -17.91 -0.29
CA ALA A 55 10.24 -17.96 0.65
C ALA A 55 11.19 -16.75 0.51
N LEU A 56 11.41 -16.25 -0.71
CA LEU A 56 12.15 -15.01 -0.96
C LEU A 56 11.41 -13.79 -0.38
N GLY A 57 10.08 -13.73 -0.50
CA GLY A 57 9.25 -12.68 0.10
C GLY A 57 9.28 -12.68 1.64
N ASP A 58 9.18 -13.87 2.24
CA ASP A 58 9.34 -14.07 3.68
C ASP A 58 10.71 -13.59 4.17
N ALA A 59 11.78 -13.87 3.41
CA ALA A 59 13.13 -13.37 3.69
C ALA A 59 13.25 -11.84 3.49
N ASN A 60 12.59 -11.29 2.46
CA ASN A 60 12.59 -9.87 2.15
C ASN A 60 11.92 -9.00 3.22
N ARG A 61 10.82 -9.50 3.83
CA ARG A 61 10.14 -8.81 4.94
C ARG A 61 10.75 -9.06 6.32
N ALA A 62 11.72 -9.97 6.43
CA ALA A 62 12.25 -10.41 7.71
C ALA A 62 12.89 -9.27 8.53
N GLY A 63 12.37 -9.03 9.73
CA GLY A 63 12.93 -8.07 10.68
C GLY A 63 12.63 -6.60 10.39
N PHE A 64 11.81 -6.27 9.38
CA PHE A 64 11.14 -4.97 9.27
C PHE A 64 10.08 -4.83 10.36
N THR A 65 9.92 -3.62 10.90
CA THR A 65 8.88 -3.32 11.91
C THR A 65 8.36 -1.90 11.77
N GLU A 66 7.09 -1.68 12.11
CA GLU A 66 6.52 -0.35 12.26
C GLU A 66 7.10 0.33 13.52
N PRO A 67 7.71 1.52 13.43
CA PRO A 67 8.16 2.25 14.60
C PRO A 67 6.94 2.73 15.41
N THR A 68 7.12 2.83 16.73
CA THR A 68 6.27 3.67 17.58
C THR A 68 7.18 4.71 18.21
N TYR A 69 6.97 5.97 17.84
CA TYR A 69 7.71 7.13 18.33
C TYR A 69 6.80 8.02 19.19
N ASP A 70 7.37 8.67 20.20
CA ASP A 70 6.72 9.82 20.83
C ASP A 70 6.83 11.11 19.96
N ASP A 71 6.16 12.19 20.35
CA ASP A 71 6.16 13.45 19.59
C ASP A 71 7.54 14.12 19.50
N THR A 72 8.40 13.93 20.51
CA THR A 72 9.78 14.44 20.54
C THR A 72 10.68 13.61 19.62
N GLU A 73 10.54 12.29 19.67
CA GLU A 73 11.25 11.37 18.78
C GLU A 73 10.85 11.62 17.32
N ARG A 74 9.55 11.75 17.03
CA ARG A 74 9.04 12.09 15.68
C ARG A 74 9.66 13.39 15.19
N ALA A 75 9.59 14.47 15.97
CA ALA A 75 10.20 15.75 15.61
C ALA A 75 11.72 15.62 15.37
N ALA A 76 12.44 14.88 16.21
CA ALA A 76 13.88 14.64 16.07
C ALA A 76 14.26 13.73 14.89
N VAL A 77 13.32 12.92 14.36
CA VAL A 77 13.48 12.20 13.10
C VAL A 77 13.23 13.12 11.91
N LEU A 78 12.11 13.84 11.89
CA LEU A 78 11.73 14.73 10.77
C LEU A 78 12.74 15.86 10.56
N ALA A 79 13.35 16.39 11.64
CA ALA A 79 14.42 17.38 11.57
C ALA A 79 15.69 16.92 10.81
N LYS A 80 15.82 15.64 10.46
CA LYS A 80 16.91 15.09 9.63
C LYS A 80 16.61 15.12 8.12
N TYR A 81 15.39 15.50 7.75
CA TYR A 81 14.83 15.37 6.39
C TYR A 81 14.15 16.67 5.91
N THR A 82 14.52 17.82 6.47
CA THR A 82 13.94 19.15 6.13
C THR A 82 14.27 19.65 4.72
N HIS A 83 14.96 18.83 3.91
CA HIS A 83 15.23 19.07 2.49
C HIS A 83 14.30 18.27 1.56
N ILE A 84 13.51 17.33 2.10
CA ILE A 84 12.60 16.48 1.33
C ILE A 84 11.32 17.26 1.01
N ASP A 85 10.91 17.20 -0.27
CA ASP A 85 9.73 17.90 -0.81
C ASP A 85 9.71 19.41 -0.52
N PRO A 86 10.67 20.17 -1.08
CA PRO A 86 10.78 21.63 -0.85
C PRO A 86 9.65 22.45 -1.48
N ASP A 87 8.77 21.82 -2.26
CA ASP A 87 7.64 22.44 -2.96
C ASP A 87 6.27 22.05 -2.33
N ASP A 88 6.26 21.34 -1.19
CA ASP A 88 5.07 20.85 -0.46
C ASP A 88 4.06 20.10 -1.36
N VAL A 89 4.54 19.27 -2.29
CA VAL A 89 3.74 18.51 -3.26
C VAL A 89 3.03 17.30 -2.62
N VAL A 90 3.62 16.75 -1.56
CA VAL A 90 3.16 15.55 -0.87
C VAL A 90 2.32 15.91 0.36
N PRO A 91 1.14 15.30 0.57
CA PRO A 91 0.37 15.49 1.79
C PRO A 91 1.20 15.23 3.06
N GLN A 92 1.36 16.25 3.92
CA GLN A 92 2.29 16.24 5.05
C GLN A 92 2.22 14.98 5.93
N LEU A 93 1.01 14.48 6.24
CA LEU A 93 0.84 13.28 7.06
C LEU A 93 1.38 12.01 6.38
N LEU A 94 1.37 11.94 5.05
CA LEU A 94 2.03 10.87 4.30
C LEU A 94 3.55 11.02 4.42
N GLN A 95 4.08 12.21 4.15
CA GLN A 95 5.50 12.48 4.24
C GLN A 95 6.06 12.15 5.64
N GLU A 96 5.43 12.62 6.71
CA GLU A 96 5.91 12.36 8.07
C GLU A 96 5.94 10.87 8.42
N ASN A 97 4.91 10.11 8.05
CA ASN A 97 4.85 8.67 8.32
C ASN A 97 5.87 7.87 7.47
N ALA A 98 6.08 8.26 6.21
CA ALA A 98 7.09 7.65 5.34
C ALA A 98 8.51 7.87 5.88
N LEU A 99 8.84 9.10 6.26
CA LEU A 99 10.16 9.47 6.78
C LEU A 99 10.45 8.78 8.12
N GLN A 100 9.46 8.61 8.99
CA GLN A 100 9.59 7.84 10.24
C GLN A 100 9.91 6.36 9.97
N TYR A 101 9.15 5.69 9.11
CA TYR A 101 9.37 4.27 8.81
C TYR A 101 10.69 4.03 8.06
N TYR A 102 10.98 4.88 7.07
CA TYR A 102 12.26 4.90 6.36
C TYR A 102 13.42 5.07 7.35
N HIS A 103 13.35 6.02 8.28
CA HIS A 103 14.43 6.24 9.26
C HIS A 103 14.68 5.02 10.13
N PHE A 104 13.62 4.41 10.66
CA PHE A 104 13.73 3.21 11.50
C PHE A 104 14.31 2.01 10.72
N ASN A 105 13.78 1.75 9.53
CA ASN A 105 14.12 0.55 8.76
C ASN A 105 15.31 0.73 7.80
N LYS A 106 15.93 1.93 7.69
CA LYS A 106 16.96 2.26 6.69
C LYS A 106 18.08 1.23 6.56
N ALA A 107 18.52 0.63 7.66
CA ALA A 107 19.59 -0.37 7.67
C ALA A 107 19.21 -1.73 7.02
N ARG A 108 17.95 -1.92 6.60
CA ARG A 108 17.45 -3.09 5.82
C ARG A 108 17.11 -2.75 4.37
N LEU A 109 17.20 -1.48 3.98
CA LEU A 109 16.90 -1.02 2.62
C LEU A 109 18.15 -1.12 1.75
N GLU A 110 18.20 -2.13 0.88
CA GLU A 110 19.27 -2.32 -0.12
C GLU A 110 19.43 -1.10 -1.03
N ASN A 111 18.30 -0.54 -1.47
CA ASN A 111 18.23 0.80 -2.04
C ASN A 111 17.50 1.72 -1.05
N SER A 112 18.20 2.75 -0.57
CA SER A 112 17.61 3.82 0.27
C SER A 112 17.76 5.22 -0.35
N ALA A 113 18.08 5.29 -1.65
CA ALA A 113 18.17 6.54 -2.40
C ALA A 113 16.78 7.06 -2.83
N TYR A 114 15.80 6.16 -2.98
CA TYR A 114 14.42 6.52 -3.32
C TYR A 114 13.44 6.10 -2.23
N VAL A 115 12.43 6.95 -2.06
CA VAL A 115 11.19 6.71 -1.31
C VAL A 115 10.08 7.07 -2.27
N THR A 116 8.91 6.46 -2.12
CA THR A 116 7.74 6.84 -2.91
C THR A 116 6.62 7.24 -1.93
N ILE A 117 5.55 7.86 -2.39
CA ILE A 117 4.29 8.03 -1.66
C ILE A 117 3.16 7.79 -2.67
N VAL A 118 2.05 7.17 -2.26
CA VAL A 118 0.83 7.04 -3.06
C VAL A 118 -0.35 7.51 -2.20
N ASP A 119 -1.21 8.38 -2.70
CA ASP A 119 -2.43 8.79 -2.00
C ASP A 119 -3.66 8.16 -2.65
N MET A 120 -4.16 7.07 -2.08
CA MET A 120 -5.41 6.43 -2.54
C MET A 120 -6.67 7.21 -2.13
N SER A 121 -6.57 8.28 -1.32
CA SER A 121 -7.74 9.08 -0.92
C SER A 121 -8.26 10.03 -2.00
N ILE A 122 -7.47 10.22 -3.07
CA ILE A 122 -7.79 11.11 -4.19
C ILE A 122 -7.96 10.32 -5.48
N HIS A 123 -8.81 10.86 -6.36
CA HIS A 123 -9.21 10.28 -7.64
C HIS A 123 -8.04 9.80 -8.51
N SER A 124 -8.16 8.61 -9.09
CA SER A 124 -7.09 7.90 -9.81
C SER A 124 -6.52 8.63 -11.04
N GLY A 125 -7.31 9.48 -11.69
CA GLY A 125 -6.86 10.37 -12.76
C GLY A 125 -6.05 11.60 -12.29
N THR A 126 -5.87 11.80 -10.98
CA THR A 126 -5.05 12.86 -10.39
C THR A 126 -3.63 12.33 -10.10
N PRO A 127 -2.57 13.13 -10.28
CA PRO A 127 -1.23 12.74 -9.82
C PRO A 127 -1.23 12.46 -8.31
N ARG A 128 -1.12 11.18 -7.97
CA ARG A 128 -1.27 10.67 -6.60
C ARG A 128 -0.17 9.70 -6.20
N PHE A 129 0.67 9.26 -7.14
CA PHE A 129 1.96 8.62 -6.90
C PHE A 129 3.04 9.70 -6.92
N PHE A 130 3.99 9.66 -5.98
CA PHE A 130 5.05 10.63 -5.77
C PHE A 130 6.37 9.89 -5.57
N LEU A 131 7.34 10.00 -6.48
CA LEU A 131 8.69 9.46 -6.31
C LEU A 131 9.60 10.54 -5.72
N ILE A 132 10.18 10.26 -4.56
CA ILE A 132 11.06 11.13 -3.79
C ILE A 132 12.51 10.65 -3.93
N ASP A 133 13.39 11.51 -4.43
CA ASP A 133 14.84 11.32 -4.36
C ASP A 133 15.35 11.77 -2.98
N MET A 134 15.83 10.84 -2.16
CA MET A 134 16.18 11.10 -0.76
C MET A 134 17.46 11.91 -0.57
N GLN A 135 18.26 12.10 -1.63
CA GLN A 135 19.50 12.89 -1.58
C GLN A 135 19.23 14.36 -1.92
N SER A 136 18.42 14.62 -2.94
CA SER A 136 18.10 15.97 -3.42
C SER A 136 16.80 16.54 -2.83
N GLY A 137 15.90 15.67 -2.38
CA GLY A 137 14.55 16.01 -1.92
C GLY A 137 13.54 16.23 -3.04
N ALA A 138 13.95 16.10 -4.31
CA ALA A 138 13.07 16.32 -5.46
C ALA A 138 11.96 15.28 -5.55
N VAL A 139 10.74 15.73 -5.90
CA VAL A 139 9.55 14.89 -6.05
C VAL A 139 9.08 14.86 -7.50
N THR A 140 8.79 13.67 -8.02
CA THR A 140 8.17 13.47 -9.34
C THR A 140 6.81 12.79 -9.16
N SER A 141 5.72 13.42 -9.58
CA SER A 141 4.36 12.87 -9.41
C SER A 141 3.75 12.30 -10.70
N THR A 142 2.87 11.29 -10.56
CA THR A 142 2.13 10.65 -11.66
C THR A 142 0.82 10.04 -11.17
N VAL A 143 -0.08 9.69 -12.10
CA VAL A 143 -1.26 8.87 -11.83
C VAL A 143 -0.87 7.43 -11.52
N VAL A 144 -1.69 6.71 -10.74
CA VAL A 144 -1.54 5.28 -10.49
C VAL A 144 -2.91 4.61 -10.31
N ALA A 145 -3.04 3.40 -10.84
CA ALA A 145 -4.23 2.57 -10.71
C ALA A 145 -4.50 2.14 -9.25
N HIS A 146 -5.61 1.43 -9.07
CA HIS A 146 -6.08 0.82 -7.83
C HIS A 146 -6.77 -0.49 -8.19
N GLY A 147 -7.02 -1.35 -7.19
CA GLY A 147 -7.69 -2.62 -7.43
C GLY A 147 -9.15 -2.43 -7.81
N GLU A 148 -9.66 -3.21 -8.77
CA GLU A 148 -11.07 -3.20 -9.22
C GLU A 148 -12.05 -3.35 -8.04
N GLY A 149 -11.75 -4.27 -7.11
CA GLY A 149 -12.58 -4.48 -5.91
C GLY A 149 -12.48 -3.39 -4.84
N SER A 150 -11.62 -2.37 -5.05
CA SER A 150 -11.49 -1.23 -4.13
C SER A 150 -12.43 -0.07 -4.43
N ASP A 151 -12.99 0.00 -5.64
CA ASP A 151 -13.91 1.06 -6.08
C ASP A 151 -15.19 0.42 -6.69
N PRO A 152 -16.10 -0.08 -5.85
CA PRO A 152 -17.39 -0.60 -6.30
C PRO A 152 -18.36 0.52 -6.74
N GLU A 153 -17.99 1.78 -6.57
CA GLU A 153 -18.72 2.95 -7.05
C GLU A 153 -18.39 3.34 -8.51
N ASP A 154 -17.23 2.91 -9.04
CA ASP A 154 -16.63 3.31 -10.32
C ASP A 154 -16.51 4.85 -10.47
N ASP A 155 -16.22 5.54 -9.35
CA ASP A 155 -16.08 7.00 -9.31
C ASP A 155 -14.62 7.48 -9.43
N GLY A 156 -13.67 6.54 -9.36
CA GLY A 156 -12.23 6.74 -9.45
C GLY A 156 -11.53 6.87 -8.09
N ILE A 157 -12.25 6.86 -6.96
CA ILE A 157 -11.74 6.98 -5.60
C ILE A 157 -11.98 5.66 -4.84
N PRO A 158 -10.93 4.86 -4.53
CA PRO A 158 -11.12 3.59 -3.84
C PRO A 158 -11.67 3.78 -2.41
N SER A 159 -12.91 3.33 -2.22
CA SER A 159 -13.63 3.36 -0.94
C SER A 159 -13.25 2.18 -0.01
N THR A 160 -12.80 1.07 -0.58
CA THR A 160 -12.62 -0.22 0.12
C THR A 160 -11.21 -0.79 -0.06
N PHE A 161 -10.65 -1.46 0.96
CA PHE A 161 -9.29 -2.00 0.95
C PHE A 161 -9.23 -3.37 1.62
N GLY A 162 -8.32 -4.26 1.17
CA GLY A 162 -8.33 -5.67 1.58
C GLY A 162 -6.99 -6.39 1.53
N ASN A 163 -6.85 -7.43 2.36
CA ASN A 163 -5.69 -8.32 2.47
C ASN A 163 -6.11 -9.78 2.24
N VAL A 164 -6.88 -10.03 1.19
CA VAL A 164 -7.55 -11.32 0.92
C VAL A 164 -7.34 -11.69 -0.54
N ASN A 165 -7.03 -12.96 -0.84
CA ASN A 165 -6.97 -13.46 -2.21
C ASN A 165 -8.29 -13.23 -2.94
N ASP A 166 -8.22 -13.05 -4.26
CA ASP A 166 -9.34 -12.84 -5.18
C ASP A 166 -10.28 -11.66 -4.92
N SER A 167 -10.09 -10.91 -3.82
CA SER A 167 -10.86 -9.71 -3.48
C SER A 167 -10.74 -8.56 -4.48
N LEU A 168 -9.74 -8.62 -5.38
CA LEU A 168 -9.33 -7.56 -6.31
C LEU A 168 -9.06 -6.18 -5.65
N MET A 169 -8.99 -6.08 -4.32
CA MET A 169 -8.78 -4.84 -3.58
C MET A 169 -7.31 -4.46 -3.46
N THR A 170 -7.01 -3.17 -3.52
CA THR A 170 -5.76 -2.60 -3.02
C THR A 170 -5.57 -2.98 -1.55
N SER A 171 -4.38 -3.50 -1.20
CA SER A 171 -3.98 -3.63 0.20
C SER A 171 -3.38 -2.33 0.71
N LEU A 172 -3.74 -1.98 1.95
CA LEU A 172 -3.11 -0.96 2.79
C LEU A 172 -2.13 -1.68 3.75
N GLY A 173 -0.95 -1.18 4.07
CA GLY A 173 0.14 -1.82 4.82
C GLY A 173 1.55 -1.56 4.24
N TYR A 174 2.58 -1.34 5.07
CA TYR A 174 3.93 -1.03 4.58
C TYR A 174 4.43 -2.11 3.58
N TYR A 175 5.23 -1.82 2.55
CA TYR A 175 5.79 -2.81 1.62
C TYR A 175 7.32 -2.63 1.39
N LYS A 176 7.95 -3.57 0.67
CA LYS A 176 9.27 -3.45 0.02
C LYS A 176 9.11 -3.77 -1.49
N THR A 177 9.77 -3.04 -2.38
CA THR A 177 10.01 -3.50 -3.76
C THR A 177 11.20 -4.44 -3.77
N ALA A 178 11.01 -5.60 -4.39
CA ALA A 178 11.98 -6.67 -4.42
C ALA A 178 12.53 -6.90 -5.84
N GLU A 179 12.66 -8.16 -6.26
CA GLU A 179 13.25 -8.54 -7.53
C GLU A 179 12.40 -8.16 -8.76
N THR A 180 13.06 -8.04 -9.91
CA THR A 180 12.41 -7.82 -11.21
C THR A 180 11.79 -9.11 -11.72
N TYR A 181 10.52 -9.03 -12.10
CA TYR A 181 9.73 -10.10 -12.70
C TYR A 181 9.28 -9.71 -14.12
N THR A 182 8.88 -10.67 -14.94
CA THR A 182 8.35 -10.42 -16.29
C THR A 182 7.22 -11.39 -16.58
N GLY A 183 5.98 -10.93 -16.38
CA GLY A 183 4.75 -11.71 -16.57
C GLY A 183 3.95 -11.25 -17.79
N ARG A 184 2.66 -11.62 -17.84
CA ARG A 184 1.75 -11.26 -18.95
C ARG A 184 1.64 -9.76 -19.25
N TRP A 185 1.85 -8.91 -18.24
CA TRP A 185 1.80 -7.44 -18.36
C TRP A 185 3.17 -6.81 -18.68
N GLY A 186 4.21 -7.63 -18.91
CA GLY A 186 5.57 -7.17 -19.18
C GLY A 186 6.45 -7.13 -17.91
N PHE A 187 7.42 -6.23 -17.93
CA PHE A 187 8.42 -6.06 -16.87
C PHE A 187 7.83 -5.34 -15.65
N SER A 188 8.06 -5.88 -14.45
CA SER A 188 7.53 -5.34 -13.18
C SER A 188 8.47 -5.68 -12.01
N LEU A 189 8.15 -5.21 -10.81
CA LEU A 189 8.86 -5.58 -9.56
C LEU A 189 7.91 -6.41 -8.69
N ARG A 190 8.41 -7.46 -8.02
CA ARG A 190 7.61 -8.11 -6.95
C ARG A 190 7.48 -7.15 -5.76
N LEU A 191 6.30 -7.08 -5.15
CA LEU A 191 6.05 -6.31 -3.93
C LEU A 191 5.89 -7.23 -2.72
N ASP A 192 6.60 -6.92 -1.64
CA ASP A 192 6.55 -7.67 -0.38
C ASP A 192 5.85 -6.90 0.72
N GLY A 193 4.91 -7.53 1.42
CA GLY A 193 4.15 -6.92 2.52
C GLY A 193 4.92 -6.87 3.84
N LEU A 194 4.90 -5.72 4.51
CA LEU A 194 5.59 -5.40 5.77
C LEU A 194 4.63 -4.96 6.90
N SER A 195 3.31 -4.91 6.67
CA SER A 195 2.28 -4.74 7.70
C SER A 195 1.27 -5.89 7.70
N THR A 196 0.49 -6.00 8.78
CA THR A 196 -0.60 -6.98 8.92
C THR A 196 -1.73 -6.81 7.91
N THR A 197 -1.91 -5.61 7.35
CA THR A 197 -2.99 -5.27 6.43
C THR A 197 -2.62 -5.47 4.95
N ASN A 198 -1.37 -5.84 4.64
CA ASN A 198 -0.91 -6.19 3.28
C ASN A 198 0.02 -7.42 3.26
N SER A 199 0.03 -8.23 4.33
CA SER A 199 1.01 -9.30 4.54
C SER A 199 1.08 -10.36 3.44
N ILE A 200 -0.01 -10.57 2.69
CA ILE A 200 -0.12 -11.62 1.66
C ILE A 200 -0.02 -11.09 0.22
N VAL A 201 0.44 -9.84 0.02
CA VAL A 201 0.57 -9.20 -1.29
C VAL A 201 1.32 -10.04 -2.33
N ARG A 202 2.42 -10.69 -1.91
CA ARG A 202 3.19 -11.57 -2.81
C ARG A 202 2.39 -12.82 -3.17
N GLU A 203 1.68 -13.43 -2.22
CA GLU A 203 0.78 -14.57 -2.47
C GLU A 203 -0.34 -14.19 -3.46
N ARG A 204 -0.77 -12.91 -3.43
CA ARG A 204 -1.74 -12.31 -4.36
C ARG A 204 -1.13 -11.88 -5.72
N ALA A 205 0.13 -12.20 -5.99
CA ALA A 205 0.87 -11.87 -7.21
C ALA A 205 0.91 -10.36 -7.58
N VAL A 206 0.72 -9.45 -6.62
CA VAL A 206 0.69 -8.01 -6.86
C VAL A 206 2.09 -7.45 -7.15
N VAL A 207 2.17 -6.57 -8.16
CA VAL A 207 3.40 -5.98 -8.75
C VAL A 207 3.24 -4.48 -9.01
#